data_AF-A0A486XJB0-F1
#
_entry.id   AF-A0A486XJB0-F1
#
_cell.length_a   1.000
_cell.length_b   1.000
_cell.length_c   1.000
_cell.angle_alpha   90.00
_cell.angle_beta   90.00
_cell.angle_gamma   90.00
#
_symmetry.space_group_name_H-M   'P 1'
#
loop_
_entity.id
_entity.type
_entity.pdbx_description
1 polymer ?
#
loop_
_entity_poly.entity_id
_entity_poly.type
_entity_poly.pdbx_seq_one_letter_code
_entity_poly.pdbx_strand_id
1 'polypeptide(L)' 'MAMLGSALVFGLTTLCLLAGLTCLFSALLVPADVGSEKRFEKRLEYVMFAAVGLVSFAVLLFIS' A
#
# COMPACT_ATOMS: atom_id res chain seq x y z
N MET A 1 24.59 17.51 -0.08
CA MET A 1 23.30 17.53 -0.82
C MET A 1 22.84 16.14 -1.25
N ALA A 2 23.74 15.21 -1.65
CA ALA A 2 23.36 13.85 -2.06
C ALA A 2 22.78 12.96 -0.94
N MET A 3 23.27 13.06 0.31
CA MET A 3 22.77 12.23 1.43
C MET A 3 21.31 12.49 1.82
N LEU A 4 20.82 13.73 1.66
CA LEU A 4 19.42 14.08 1.96
C LEU A 4 18.46 13.45 0.94
N GLY A 5 18.87 13.37 -0.33
CA GLY A 5 18.09 12.73 -1.38
C GLY A 5 17.88 11.24 -1.11
N SER A 6 18.95 10.50 -0.82
CA SER A 6 18.86 9.07 -0.52
C SER A 6 18.06 8.77 0.75
N ALA A 7 18.19 9.58 1.80
CA ALA A 7 17.40 9.42 3.03
C ALA A 7 15.89 9.69 2.79
N LEU A 8 15.55 10.69 1.97
CA LEU A 8 14.17 10.95 1.59
C LEU A 8 13.58 9.80 0.78
N VAL A 9 14.33 9.27 -0.20
CA VAL A 9 13.87 8.16 -1.05
C VAL A 9 13.66 6.89 -0.21
N PHE A 10 14.54 6.62 0.75
CA PHE A 10 14.41 5.51 1.70
C PHE A 10 13.19 5.67 2.63
N GLY A 11 12.93 6.90 3.09
CA GLY A 11 11.74 7.22 3.89
C GLY A 11 10.43 7.07 3.09
N LEU A 12 10.40 7.54 1.86
CA LEU A 12 9.25 7.41 0.96
C LEU A 12 8.95 5.95 0.59
N THR A 13 9.99 5.16 0.29
CA THR A 13 9.83 3.73 0.00
C THR A 13 9.25 2.97 1.20
N THR A 14 9.78 3.19 2.40
CA THR A 14 9.26 2.54 3.62
C THR A 14 7.83 2.95 3.95
N LEU A 15 7.47 4.24 3.77
CA LEU A 15 6.08 4.71 3.94
C LEU A 15 5.12 4.08 2.92
N CYS A 16 5.49 3.98 1.64
CA CYS A 16 4.67 3.31 0.62
C CYS A 16 4.46 1.83 0.93
N LEU A 17 5.50 1.15 1.42
CA LEU A 17 5.45 -0.27 1.81
C LEU A 17 4.51 -0.47 3.01
N LEU A 18 4.65 0.37 4.04
CA LEU A 18 3.77 0.36 5.21
C LEU A 18 2.30 0.64 4.85
N ALA A 19 2.05 1.63 3.99
CA ALA A 19 0.70 1.96 3.52
C ALA A 19 0.07 0.82 2.71
N GLY A 20 0.84 0.19 1.83
CA GLY A 20 0.40 -0.99 1.07
C GLY A 20 0.04 -2.16 1.98
N LEU A 21 0.90 -2.48 2.95
CA LEU A 21 0.66 -3.54 3.93
C LEU A 21 -0.54 -3.26 4.82
N THR A 22 -0.70 -2.04 5.32
CA THR A 22 -1.86 -1.67 6.16
C THR A 22 -3.17 -1.77 5.38
N CYS A 23 -3.20 -1.34 4.11
CA CYS A 23 -4.37 -1.53 3.26
C CYS A 23 -4.67 -3.01 3.01
N LEU A 24 -3.64 -3.85 2.82
CA LEU A 24 -3.79 -5.29 2.66
C LEU A 24 -4.36 -5.96 3.93
N PHE A 25 -3.87 -5.55 5.10
CA PHE A 25 -4.39 -5.98 6.39
C PHE A 25 -5.85 -5.53 6.58
N SER A 26 -6.19 -4.28 6.25
CA SER A 26 -7.57 -3.80 6.29
C SER A 26 -8.49 -4.59 5.35
N ALA A 27 -8.03 -4.94 4.15
CA ALA A 27 -8.75 -5.85 3.26
C ALA A 27 -8.96 -7.24 3.91
N LEU A 28 -7.94 -7.75 4.60
CA LEU A 28 -7.99 -9.05 5.26
C LEU A 28 -8.99 -9.05 6.44
N LEU A 29 -8.99 -7.97 7.23
CA LEU A 29 -9.83 -7.75 8.41
C LEU A 29 -11.25 -7.27 8.11
N VAL A 30 -11.65 -7.05 6.84
CA VAL A 30 -13.04 -6.71 6.50
C VAL A 30 -13.99 -7.78 7.09
N PRO A 31 -14.84 -7.40 8.06
CA PRO A 31 -15.66 -8.33 8.81
C PRO A 31 -16.60 -9.10 7.88
N ALA A 32 -16.72 -10.40 8.12
CA ALA A 32 -17.53 -11.32 7.32
C ALA A 32 -19.05 -11.14 7.50
N ASP A 33 -19.45 -10.21 8.37
CA ASP A 33 -20.84 -9.93 8.77
C ASP A 33 -21.62 -9.11 7.71
N VAL A 34 -20.91 -8.46 6.78
CA VAL A 34 -21.52 -7.71 5.68
C VAL A 34 -21.69 -8.64 4.47
N GLY A 35 -22.90 -8.75 3.95
CA GLY A 35 -23.24 -9.64 2.81
C GLY A 35 -22.21 -9.62 1.69
N SER A 36 -22.00 -10.79 1.07
CA SER A 36 -20.90 -11.11 0.13
C SER A 36 -20.57 -10.00 -0.88
N GLU A 37 -21.57 -9.34 -1.44
CA GLU A 37 -21.41 -8.28 -2.44
C GLU A 37 -20.69 -7.03 -1.89
N LYS A 38 -21.14 -6.49 -0.75
CA LYS A 38 -20.53 -5.29 -0.13
C LYS A 38 -19.15 -5.58 0.45
N ARG A 39 -18.86 -6.83 0.78
CA ARG A 39 -17.55 -7.28 1.25
C ARG A 39 -16.52 -7.30 0.11
N PHE A 40 -16.92 -7.76 -1.07
CA PHE A 40 -16.05 -7.79 -2.24
C PHE A 40 -15.69 -6.38 -2.69
N GLU A 41 -16.66 -5.47 -2.74
CA GLU A 41 -16.43 -4.08 -3.15
C GLU A 41 -15.41 -3.38 -2.23
N LYS A 42 -15.61 -3.44 -0.90
CA LYS A 42 -14.65 -2.88 0.07
C LYS A 42 -13.29 -3.55 0.00
N ARG A 43 -13.23 -4.88 -0.15
CA ARG A 43 -11.94 -5.57 -0.33
C ARG A 43 -11.24 -5.12 -1.60
N LEU A 44 -11.97 -4.96 -2.70
CA LEU A 44 -11.42 -4.52 -3.97
C LEU A 44 -10.83 -3.11 -3.85
N GLU A 45 -11.51 -2.19 -3.18
CA GLU A 45 -11.01 -0.83 -2.92
C GLU A 45 -9.71 -0.86 -2.10
N TYR A 46 -9.69 -1.58 -0.98
CA TYR A 46 -8.49 -1.71 -0.15
C TYR A 46 -7.33 -2.41 -0.89
N VAL A 47 -7.63 -3.41 -1.72
CA VAL A 47 -6.63 -4.10 -2.55
C VAL A 47 -6.09 -3.19 -3.64
N MET A 48 -6.93 -2.36 -4.26
CA MET A 48 -6.51 -1.41 -5.29
C MET A 48 -5.60 -0.33 -4.69
N PHE A 49 -5.93 0.17 -3.48
CA PHE A 49 -5.04 1.05 -2.72
C PHE A 49 -3.72 0.37 -2.34
N ALA A 50 -3.77 -0.89 -1.89
CA ALA A 50 -2.56 -1.64 -1.59
C ALA A 50 -1.67 -1.85 -2.82
N ALA A 51 -2.28 -2.14 -3.98
CA ALA A 51 -1.59 -2.30 -5.25
C ALA A 51 -0.90 -1.00 -5.68
N VAL A 52 -1.57 0.16 -5.56
CA VAL A 52 -0.97 1.47 -5.85
C VAL A 52 0.22 1.75 -4.93
N GLY A 53 0.12 1.45 -3.63
CA GLY A 53 1.23 1.57 -2.69
C GLY A 53 2.42 0.67 -3.04
N LEU A 54 2.16 -0.58 -3.43
CA LEU A 54 3.19 -1.55 -3.84
C LEU A 54 3.85 -1.19 -5.17
N VAL A 55 3.08 -0.74 -6.16
CA VAL A 55 3.61 -0.28 -7.45
C VAL A 55 4.46 0.97 -7.26
N SER A 56 4.01 1.92 -6.44
CA SER A 56 4.77 3.14 -6.12
C SER A 56 6.08 2.80 -5.41
N PHE A 57 6.05 1.83 -4.48
CA PHE A 57 7.25 1.28 -3.84
C PHE A 57 8.21 0.65 -4.86
N ALA A 58 7.71 -0.19 -5.77
CA ALA A 58 8.53 -0.85 -6.78
C ALA A 58 9.18 0.16 -7.75
N VAL A 59 8.45 1.19 -8.17
CA VAL A 59 8.97 2.27 -9.02
C VAL A 59 10.05 3.07 -8.28
N LEU A 60 9.82 3.44 -7.02
CA LEU A 60 10.82 4.12 -6.20
C LEU A 60 12.06 3.26 -5.98
N LEU A 61 11.91 1.95 -5.81
CA LEU A 61 13.03 1.00 -5.70
C LEU A 61 13.84 0.90 -7.00
N PHE A 62 13.18 0.99 -8.16
CA PHE A 62 13.85 0.88 -9.45
C PHE A 62 14.59 2.17 -9.84
N ILE A 63 14.12 3.32 -9.33
CA ILE A 63 14.71 4.64 -9.58
C ILE A 63 15.78 5.01 -8.53
N SER A 64 15.72 4.43 -7.33
CA SER A 64 16.68 4.63 -6.24
C SER A 64 17.99 3.87 -6.43
#